data_AF-A0A7U9SYK7-F1
#
_entry.id   AF-A0A7U9SYK7-F1
#
_cell.length_a   1.000
_cell.length_b   1.000
_cell.length_c   1.000
_cell.angle_alpha   90.00
_cell.angle_beta   90.00
_cell.angle_gamma   90.00
#
_symmetry.space_group_name_H-M   'P 1'
#
loop_
_entity.id
_entity.type
_entity.pdbx_description
1 polymer ?
#
loop_
_entity_poly.entity_id
_entity_poly.type
_entity_poly.pdbx_seq_one_letter_code
_entity_poly.pdbx_strand_id
1 'polypeptide(L)'
;MTLQEFAGIIENSDEVRIIKDGKDIFTGWLAMLTMHNAMYTDIRNDIVKKFRAKPELRHRKWKELGLARPLQPDEAPDYSFSDLQMSLYYTIYL
;
A
#
# COMPACT_ATOMS: atom_id res chain seq x y z
N MET A 1 -9.48 -13.08 10.87
CA MET A 1 -8.62 -13.60 9.79
C MET A 1 -7.21 -13.06 10.01
N THR A 2 -6.20 -13.88 9.73
CA THR A 2 -4.80 -13.45 9.76
C THR A 2 -4.45 -12.61 8.53
N LEU A 3 -3.31 -11.92 8.56
CA LEU A 3 -2.81 -11.23 7.38
C LEU A 3 -2.60 -12.18 6.20
N GLN A 4 -2.10 -13.39 6.43
CA GLN A 4 -1.91 -14.40 5.37
C GLN A 4 -3.23 -14.85 4.74
N GLU A 5 -4.26 -15.07 5.56
CA GLU A 5 -5.60 -15.40 5.06
C GLU A 5 -6.16 -14.25 4.23
N PHE A 6 -5.98 -13.00 4.67
CA PHE A 6 -6.41 -11.82 3.89
C PHE A 6 -5.64 -11.69 2.57
N ALA A 7 -4.32 -11.87 2.60
CA ALA A 7 -3.47 -11.85 1.41
C ALA A 7 -3.86 -12.93 0.39
N GLY A 8 -4.44 -14.05 0.83
CA GLY A 8 -4.97 -15.08 -0.06
C GLY A 8 -6.31 -14.74 -0.74
N ILE A 9 -6.94 -13.61 -0.40
CA ILE A 9 -8.22 -13.15 -0.97
C ILE A 9 -8.02 -12.08 -2.04
N ILE A 10 -6.93 -11.32 -1.96
CA ILE A 10 -6.59 -10.22 -2.87
C ILE A 10 -5.47 -10.62 -3.83
N GLU A 11 -5.24 -9.82 -4.86
CA GLU A 11 -4.31 -10.14 -5.94
C GLU A 11 -2.88 -9.69 -5.61
N ASN A 12 -1.89 -10.39 -6.16
CA ASN A 12 -0.48 -10.01 -6.03
C ASN A 12 -0.18 -8.60 -6.58
N SER A 13 -0.99 -8.15 -7.54
CA SER A 13 -0.95 -6.81 -8.13
C SER A 13 -1.78 -5.79 -7.38
N ASP A 14 -2.33 -6.09 -6.20
CA ASP A 14 -3.00 -5.08 -5.39
C ASP A 14 -1.98 -4.28 -4.57
N GLU A 15 -2.17 -2.96 -4.50
CA GLU A 15 -1.38 -2.11 -3.63
C GLU A 15 -1.90 -2.20 -2.19
N VAL A 16 -1.00 -2.50 -1.26
CA VAL A 16 -1.31 -2.64 0.16
C VAL A 16 -0.53 -1.64 1.00
N ARG A 17 -1.16 -1.17 2.07
CA ARG A 17 -0.52 -0.39 3.13
C ARG A 17 -0.77 -1.10 4.45
N ILE A 18 0.30 -1.54 5.12
CA ILE A 18 0.20 -2.25 6.40
C ILE A 18 0.53 -1.29 7.53
N ILE A 19 -0.41 -1.15 8.46
CA ILE A 19 -0.28 -0.33 9.66
C ILE A 19 -0.26 -1.24 10.88
N LYS A 20 0.80 -1.15 11.68
CA LYS A 20 0.93 -1.84 12.96
C LYS A 20 1.36 -0.85 14.03
N ASP A 21 0.70 -0.87 15.18
CA ASP A 21 0.95 0.06 16.31
C ASP A 21 0.92 1.54 15.90
N GLY A 22 -0.01 1.88 14.99
CA GLY A 22 -0.18 3.24 14.46
C GLY A 22 0.90 3.71 13.49
N LYS A 23 1.83 2.84 13.08
CA LYS A 23 2.91 3.14 12.14
C LYS A 23 2.76 2.37 10.84
N ASP A 24 3.11 3.01 9.74
CA ASP A 24 3.25 2.34 8.45
C ASP A 24 4.49 1.45 8.50
N ILE A 25 4.28 0.14 8.41
CA ILE A 25 5.37 -0.84 8.37
C ILE A 25 5.66 -1.31 6.96
N PHE A 26 4.67 -1.23 6.06
CA PHE A 26 4.85 -1.55 4.64
C PHE A 26 3.89 -0.74 3.77
N THR A 27 4.33 -0.37 2.56
CA THR A 27 3.47 0.18 1.51
C THR A 27 4.02 -0.26 0.16
N GLY A 28 3.17 -0.85 -0.68
CA GLY A 28 3.51 -1.27 -2.04
C GLY A 28 2.71 -2.48 -2.48
N TRP A 29 3.13 -3.11 -3.58
CA TRP A 29 2.45 -4.27 -4.14
C TRP A 29 2.43 -5.47 -3.17
N LEU A 30 1.31 -6.19 -3.11
CA LEU A 30 1.18 -7.39 -2.28
C LEU A 30 2.28 -8.41 -2.57
N ALA A 31 2.65 -8.60 -3.84
CA ALA A 31 3.74 -9.49 -4.23
C ALA A 31 5.07 -9.13 -3.52
N MET A 32 5.36 -7.83 -3.36
CA MET A 32 6.58 -7.38 -2.67
C MET A 32 6.51 -7.57 -1.15
N LEU A 33 5.31 -7.63 -0.59
CA LEU A 33 5.13 -8.01 0.81
C LEU A 33 5.33 -9.51 0.98
N THR A 34 4.68 -10.33 0.14
CA THR A 34 4.59 -11.78 0.35
C THR A 34 5.81 -12.54 -0.17
N MET A 35 6.50 -12.02 -1.19
CA MET A 35 7.69 -12.64 -1.79
C MET A 35 8.97 -11.99 -1.23
N HIS A 36 9.84 -12.79 -0.62
CA HIS A 36 11.19 -12.38 -0.20
C HIS A 36 11.27 -11.25 0.83
N ASN A 37 10.21 -10.98 1.60
CA ASN A 37 10.24 -10.00 2.68
C ASN A 37 10.34 -10.67 4.05
N ALA A 38 11.46 -10.47 4.74
CA ALA A 38 11.66 -10.99 6.10
C ALA A 38 10.56 -10.49 7.07
N MET A 39 10.15 -9.23 6.93
CA MET A 39 9.09 -8.63 7.75
C MET A 39 7.77 -9.40 7.65
N TYR A 40 7.42 -9.90 6.46
CA TYR A 40 6.16 -10.63 6.28
C TYR A 40 6.13 -11.91 7.11
N THR A 41 7.27 -12.58 7.30
CA THR A 41 7.36 -13.77 8.15
C THR A 41 6.96 -13.45 9.60
N ASP A 42 7.30 -12.25 10.08
CA ASP A 42 7.04 -11.82 11.45
C ASP A 42 5.57 -11.38 11.67
N ILE A 43 4.86 -10.96 10.62
CA ILE A 43 3.51 -10.38 10.74
C ILE A 43 2.40 -11.19 10.06
N ARG A 44 2.72 -12.22 9.25
CA ARG A 44 1.72 -12.97 8.45
C ARG A 44 0.61 -13.62 9.29
N ASN A 45 0.90 -13.93 10.56
CA ASN A 45 -0.05 -14.53 11.49
C ASN A 45 -0.78 -13.49 12.36
N ASP A 46 -0.45 -12.21 12.25
CA ASP A 46 -1.14 -11.15 12.99
C ASP A 46 -2.60 -11.05 12.54
N ILE A 47 -3.47 -10.70 13.48
CA ILE A 47 -4.91 -10.55 13.24
C ILE A 47 -5.17 -9.24 12.52
N VAL A 48 -5.84 -9.30 11.37
CA VAL A 48 -6.36 -8.11 10.70
C VAL A 48 -7.52 -7.54 11.52
N LYS A 49 -7.30 -6.41 12.19
CA LYS A 49 -8.30 -5.71 13.01
C LYS A 49 -9.27 -4.90 12.16
N LYS A 50 -8.80 -4.37 11.03
CA LYS A 50 -9.57 -3.51 10.12
C LYS A 50 -8.90 -3.49 8.75
N PHE A 51 -9.68 -3.33 7.69
CA PHE A 51 -9.17 -2.97 6.37
C PHE A 51 -10.03 -1.86 5.75
N ARG A 52 -9.43 -1.06 4.86
CA ARG A 52 -10.12 -0.02 4.07
C ARG A 52 -9.47 0.09 2.69
N ALA A 53 -10.28 0.05 1.64
CA ALA A 53 -9.86 0.49 0.31
C ALA A 53 -9.84 2.03 0.31
N LYS A 54 -8.65 2.63 0.15
CA LYS A 54 -8.45 4.08 0.14
C LYS A 54 -7.93 4.50 -1.23
N PRO A 55 -8.69 5.30 -2.00
CA PRO A 55 -8.14 5.93 -3.19
C PRO A 55 -7.13 7.01 -2.78
N GLU A 56 -6.05 7.11 -3.52
CA GLU A 56 -5.05 8.17 -3.42
C GLU A 56 -4.91 8.86 -4.78
N LEU A 57 -4.99 10.18 -4.77
CA LEU A 57 -4.67 11.01 -5.93
C LEU A 57 -3.23 11.48 -5.81
N ARG A 58 -2.41 11.14 -6.81
CA ARG A 58 -0.98 11.43 -6.88
C ARG A 58 -0.71 12.42 -7.98
N HIS A 59 0.20 13.36 -7.74
CA HIS A 59 0.66 14.27 -8.77
C HIS A 59 2.19 14.40 -8.70
N ARG A 60 2.88 14.31 -9.84
CA ARG A 60 4.36 14.45 -9.86
C ARG A 60 4.85 15.76 -9.24
N LYS A 61 4.08 16.85 -9.37
CA LYS A 61 4.38 18.20 -8.85
C LYS A 61 3.68 18.48 -7.52
N TRP A 62 3.30 17.44 -6.75
CA TRP A 62 2.56 17.60 -5.49
C TRP A 62 3.19 18.64 -4.55
N LYS A 63 4.52 18.69 -4.48
CA LYS A 63 5.25 19.65 -3.64
C LYS A 63 5.11 21.10 -4.13
N GLU A 64 5.21 21.34 -5.44
CA GLU A 64 5.06 22.67 -6.04
C GLU A 64 3.62 23.17 -5.95
N LEU A 65 2.65 22.24 -6.01
CA LEU A 65 1.22 22.52 -5.98
C LEU A 65 0.63 22.54 -4.55
N GLY A 66 1.43 22.29 -3.52
CA GLY A 66 0.95 22.23 -2.13
C GLY A 66 -0.03 21.09 -1.85
N LEU A 67 0.03 20.01 -2.63
CA LEU A 67 -0.82 18.83 -2.47
C LEU A 67 -0.27 17.89 -1.38
N ALA A 68 -1.11 16.96 -0.92
CA ALA A 68 -0.68 15.91 -0.01
C ALA A 68 0.45 15.07 -0.62
N ARG A 69 1.44 14.70 0.21
CA ARG A 69 2.55 13.83 -0.21
C ARG A 69 2.01 12.44 -0.56
N PRO A 70 2.27 11.91 -1.77
CA PRO A 70 1.95 10.54 -2.13
C PRO A 70 2.61 9.54 -1.19
N LEU A 71 1.96 8.40 -0.95
CA LEU A 71 2.50 7.30 -0.16
C LEU A 71 3.81 6.76 -0.76
N GLN A 72 3.89 6.65 -2.09
CA GLN A 72 5.10 6.31 -2.83
C GLN A 72 5.46 7.46 -3.79
N PRO A 73 6.19 8.49 -3.33
CA PRO A 73 6.45 9.70 -4.12
C PRO A 73 7.50 9.52 -5.21
N ASP A 74 8.31 8.47 -5.12
CA ASP A 74 9.39 8.16 -6.07
C ASP A 74 8.95 7.16 -7.16
N GLU A 75 7.72 6.65 -7.07
CA GLU A 75 7.16 5.76 -8.09
C GLU A 75 6.83 6.56 -9.35
N ALA A 76 7.32 6.09 -10.50
CA ALA A 76 7.02 6.71 -11.79
C ALA A 76 5.53 6.49 -12.12
N PRO A 77 4.83 7.48 -12.67
CA PRO A 77 3.44 7.29 -13.09
C PRO A 77 3.36 6.17 -14.14
N ASP A 78 2.34 5.32 -14.04
CA ASP A 78 2.13 4.17 -14.93
C ASP A 78 2.08 4.58 -16.41
N TYR A 79 1.73 5.84 -16.70
CA TYR A 79 1.74 6.41 -18.03
C TYR A 79 2.34 7.82 -18.04
N SER A 80 3.22 8.08 -19.02
CA SER A 80 3.91 9.36 -19.24
C SER A 80 2.97 10.57 -19.45
N PHE A 81 1.67 10.33 -19.73
CA PHE A 81 0.72 11.35 -20.15
C PHE A 81 -0.15 11.95 -19.04
N SER A 82 -0.14 11.41 -17.81
CA SER A 82 -1.01 11.90 -16.75
C SER A 82 -0.22 12.55 -15.62
N ASP A 83 -0.34 13.87 -15.50
CA ASP A 83 0.16 14.64 -14.34
C ASP A 83 -0.50 14.20 -13.02
N LEU A 84 -1.71 13.61 -13.11
CA LEU A 84 -2.53 13.08 -12.01
C LEU A 84 -2.78 11.58 -12.20
N GLN A 85 -2.44 10.76 -11.21
CA GLN A 85 -2.70 9.32 -11.17
C GLN A 85 -3.59 8.99 -9.97
N MET A 86 -4.49 8.03 -10.12
CA MET A 86 -5.29 7.51 -9.00
C MET A 86 -4.85 6.08 -8.69
N SER A 87 -4.43 5.85 -7.45
CA SER A 87 -4.09 4.52 -6.91
C SER A 87 -5.14 4.08 -5.89
N LEU A 88 -5.37 2.78 -5.74
CA LEU A 88 -6.25 2.23 -4.70
C LEU A 88 -5.44 1.35 -3.75
N TYR A 89 -5.35 1.75 -2.49
CA TYR A 89 -4.65 1.00 -1.46
C TYR A 89 -5.61 0.23 -0.56
N TYR A 90 -5.38 -1.07 -0.38
CA TYR A 90 -5.92 -1.78 0.78
C TYR A 90 -5.08 -1.42 2.01
N THR A 91 -5.59 -0.49 2.82
CA THR A 91 -5.00 -0.16 4.12
C THR A 91 -5.43 -1.19 5.16
N ILE A 92 -4.50 -2.03 5.60
CA ILE A 92 -4.71 -3.15 6.52
C ILE A 92 -4.10 -2.77 7.88
N TYR A 93 -4.90 -2.89 8.93
CA TYR A 93 -4.50 -2.58 10.30
C TYR A 93 -4.32 -3.90 11.07
N LEU A 94 -3.10 -4.12 11.55
CA LEU A 94 -2.70 -5.26 12.37
C LEU A 94 -2.77 -4.94 13.88
#